data_AF-D8G7Z9-F1
#
_entry.id   AF-D8G7Z9-F1
#
_cell.length_a   1.000
_cell.length_b   1.000
_cell.length_c   1.000
_cell.angle_alpha   90.00
_cell.angle_beta   90.00
_cell.angle_gamma   90.00
#
_symmetry.space_group_name_H-M   'P 1'
#
loop_
_entity.id
_entity.type
_entity.pdbx_description
1 polymer ?
#
loop_
_entity_poly.entity_id
_entity_poly.type
_entity_poly.pdbx_seq_one_letter_code
_entity_poly.pdbx_strand_id
1 'polypeptide(L)'
;MWQLADELSYTRTAASRNCLMITKTYEEIISSPPNIEKGNILERLIEFLYPWNPLKDKENSELGGDLLIKKIRLQVKTELSALNEVLQWYDQLGKLPIPKLVWWKCQLALAEGFTNAVRHAHRGMPLETPIKLEIWVFKGRLEIRIWDCGQPFDLEARVREIREREQISCFESEGLIGELLVPSTVEN
;
A
#
# COMPACT_ATOMS: atom_id res chain seq x y z
N MET A 1 4.86 -2.43 -0.59
CA MET A 1 3.40 -2.18 -0.68
C MET A 1 2.62 -2.84 0.46
N TRP A 2 2.75 -4.15 0.71
CA TRP A 2 1.88 -4.89 1.64
C TRP A 2 1.97 -4.43 3.11
N GLN A 3 3.12 -3.92 3.57
CA GLN A 3 3.31 -3.39 4.93
C GLN A 3 2.66 -2.01 5.17
N LEU A 4 2.16 -1.35 4.12
CA LEU A 4 1.60 0.00 4.20
C LEU A 4 0.09 0.00 4.46
N ALA A 5 -0.59 -1.12 4.26
CA ALA A 5 -2.04 -1.28 4.35
C ALA A 5 -2.43 -2.24 5.48
N ASP A 6 -3.63 -2.07 6.02
CA ASP A 6 -4.20 -3.06 6.95
C ASP A 6 -4.95 -4.14 6.18
N GLU A 7 -5.57 -3.77 5.06
CA GLU A 7 -6.17 -4.70 4.11
C GLU A 7 -5.76 -4.34 2.68
N LEU A 8 -5.56 -5.37 1.87
CA LEU A 8 -5.18 -5.26 0.47
C LEU A 8 -5.91 -6.34 -0.32
N SER A 9 -6.58 -5.97 -1.40
CA SER A 9 -7.23 -6.94 -2.29
C SER A 9 -7.05 -6.57 -3.76
N TYR A 10 -7.04 -7.58 -4.62
CA TYR A 10 -7.01 -7.43 -6.06
C TYR A 10 -8.09 -8.31 -6.67
N THR A 11 -9.15 -7.69 -7.18
CA THR A 11 -10.33 -8.43 -7.64
C THR A 11 -10.67 -8.08 -9.08
N ARG A 12 -11.08 -9.08 -9.85
CA ARG A 12 -11.58 -8.87 -11.21
C ARG A 12 -13.07 -8.56 -11.16
N THR A 13 -13.44 -7.42 -11.72
CA THR A 13 -14.83 -6.94 -11.79
C THR A 13 -15.59 -7.61 -12.94
N ALA A 14 -16.92 -7.58 -12.88
CA ALA A 14 -17.80 -8.07 -13.95
C ALA A 14 -17.59 -7.35 -15.31
N ALA A 15 -17.02 -6.14 -15.29
CA ALA A 15 -16.68 -5.38 -16.48
C ALA A 15 -15.25 -5.68 -17.02
N SER A 16 -14.68 -6.84 -16.66
CA SER A 16 -13.33 -7.28 -17.06
C SER A 16 -12.17 -6.36 -16.66
N ARG A 17 -12.38 -5.47 -15.68
CA ARG A 17 -11.32 -4.63 -15.08
C ARG A 17 -10.85 -5.23 -13.77
N ASN A 18 -9.59 -5.07 -13.44
CA ASN A 18 -9.10 -5.41 -12.11
C ASN A 18 -9.18 -4.17 -11.21
N CYS A 19 -9.38 -4.41 -9.91
CA CYS A 19 -9.42 -3.39 -8.89
C CYS A 19 -8.45 -3.76 -7.78
N LEU A 20 -7.37 -2.99 -7.66
CA LEU A 20 -6.54 -2.97 -6.45
C LEU A 20 -7.22 -2.07 -5.42
N MET A 21 -7.59 -2.64 -4.27
CA MET A 21 -8.12 -1.90 -3.14
C MET A 21 -7.13 -1.97 -1.98
N ILE A 22 -6.78 -0.80 -1.45
CA ILE A 22 -5.86 -0.61 -0.34
C ILE A 22 -6.62 0.09 0.78
N THR A 23 -6.69 -0.53 1.95
CA THR A 23 -7.39 0.03 3.11
C THR A 23 -6.40 0.30 4.24
N LYS A 24 -6.50 1.48 4.84
CA LYS A 24 -5.76 1.84 6.04
C LYS A 24 -6.71 2.39 7.10
N THR A 25 -6.73 1.74 8.27
CA THR A 25 -7.45 2.17 9.46
C THR A 25 -6.58 3.11 10.29
N TYR A 26 -7.23 4.04 10.99
CA TYR A 26 -6.55 5.03 11.82
C TYR A 26 -7.49 5.60 12.88
N GLU A 27 -6.92 6.18 13.92
CA GLU A 27 -7.68 6.99 14.88
C GLU A 27 -7.69 8.45 14.43
N GLU A 28 -8.83 9.13 14.60
CA GLU A 28 -8.92 10.55 14.28
C GLU A 28 -7.97 11.36 15.16
N ILE A 29 -7.20 12.25 14.55
CA ILE A 29 -6.43 13.22 15.32
C ILE A 29 -7.39 14.32 15.78
N ILE A 30 -7.72 14.33 17.08
CA ILE A 30 -8.54 15.38 17.72
C ILE A 30 -7.73 16.69 17.91
N SER A 31 -6.39 16.66 17.75
CA SER A 31 -5.51 17.83 17.95
C SER A 31 -4.38 17.96 16.92
N SER A 32 -4.35 19.10 16.22
CA SER A 32 -3.42 19.46 15.14
C SER A 32 -1.95 19.06 15.36
N PRO A 33 -1.30 18.32 14.44
CA PRO A 33 0.13 18.08 14.49
C PRO A 33 0.92 19.14 13.70
N PRO A 34 2.21 19.34 14.01
CA PRO A 34 2.97 20.51 13.59
C PRO A 34 3.30 20.54 12.10
N ASN A 35 3.53 21.77 11.66
CA ASN A 35 3.86 22.19 10.31
C ASN A 35 5.16 21.50 9.84
N ILE A 36 5.15 20.82 8.69
CA ILE A 36 6.37 20.28 8.07
C ILE A 36 6.40 20.78 6.63
N GLU A 37 7.48 21.47 6.30
CA GLU A 37 7.71 22.12 5.01
C GLU A 37 7.83 21.11 3.86
N LYS A 38 7.35 21.55 2.69
CA LYS A 38 7.26 20.80 1.44
C LYS A 38 8.63 20.70 0.76
N GLY A 39 9.47 19.75 1.18
CA GLY A 39 10.73 19.41 0.50
C GLY A 39 10.87 17.89 0.34
N ASN A 40 11.39 17.44 -0.81
CA ASN A 40 11.43 16.04 -1.32
C ASN A 40 11.34 14.96 -0.23
N ILE A 41 10.10 14.53 -0.01
CA ILE A 41 9.66 13.72 1.12
C ILE A 41 9.98 12.23 0.88
N LEU A 42 10.03 11.80 -0.39
CA LEU A 42 10.25 10.40 -0.77
C LEU A 42 11.61 9.85 -0.32
N GLU A 43 12.68 10.65 -0.42
CA GLU A 43 14.01 10.25 0.04
C GLU A 43 14.08 10.14 1.57
N ARG A 44 13.44 11.08 2.29
CA ARG A 44 13.38 11.09 3.76
C ARG A 44 12.50 9.98 4.36
N LEU A 45 11.44 9.58 3.67
CA LEU A 45 10.54 8.51 4.13
C LEU A 45 11.23 7.14 4.10
N ILE A 46 12.14 6.90 3.16
CA ILE A 46 12.91 5.65 3.10
C ILE A 46 13.79 5.50 4.36
N GLU A 47 14.35 6.60 4.87
CA GLU A 47 15.14 6.62 6.11
C GLU A 47 14.28 6.44 7.39
N PHE A 48 13.06 6.98 7.41
CA PHE A 48 12.14 6.89 8.56
C PHE A 48 11.44 5.54 8.72
N LEU A 49 11.32 4.76 7.65
CA LEU A 49 10.57 3.49 7.63
C LEU A 49 11.38 2.29 8.15
N TYR A 50 12.67 2.45 8.47
CA TYR A 50 13.56 1.33 8.82
C TYR A 50 13.90 1.15 10.31
N PRO A 51 13.23 1.81 11.26
CA PRO A 51 13.05 1.14 12.56
C PRO A 51 11.78 1.58 13.32
N TRP A 52 10.67 0.83 13.24
CA TRP A 52 9.73 0.77 14.37
C TRP A 52 8.81 -0.46 14.37
N ASN A 53 8.74 -1.11 15.54
CA ASN A 53 7.86 -2.22 15.88
C ASN A 53 7.05 -1.82 17.12
N PRO A 54 5.70 -1.76 17.02
CA PRO A 54 4.85 -1.75 18.20
C PRO A 54 3.83 -2.87 18.08
N LEU A 55 4.09 -3.92 18.85
CA LEU A 55 3.03 -4.71 19.46
C LEU A 55 1.99 -3.76 20.06
N LYS A 56 0.71 -3.89 19.67
CA LYS A 56 -0.37 -4.36 20.55
C LYS A 56 -1.78 -4.06 20.03
N ASP A 57 -2.62 -5.08 20.22
CA ASP A 57 -4.02 -5.06 20.63
C ASP A 57 -5.05 -4.45 19.65
N LYS A 58 -5.60 -5.30 18.78
CA LYS A 58 -6.95 -5.12 18.26
C LYS A 58 -7.94 -5.74 19.24
N GLU A 59 -8.47 -4.93 20.16
CA GLU A 59 -9.72 -5.25 20.84
C GLU A 59 -10.76 -4.17 20.50
N ASN A 60 -11.67 -4.57 19.60
CA ASN A 60 -13.02 -4.05 19.32
C ASN A 60 -13.36 -2.60 19.70
N SER A 61 -13.46 -1.73 18.67
CA SER A 61 -14.45 -0.63 18.68
C SER A 61 -15.21 -0.59 17.35
N GLU A 62 -16.13 -1.53 17.20
CA GLU A 62 -17.19 -1.46 16.20
C GLU A 62 -18.21 -0.39 16.63
N LEU A 63 -18.24 0.76 15.95
CA LEU A 63 -19.46 1.51 15.59
C LEU A 63 -19.18 2.91 14.96
N GLY A 64 -17.93 3.31 14.77
CA GLY A 64 -17.59 4.66 14.25
C GLY A 64 -17.09 4.76 12.80
N GLY A 65 -16.72 3.64 12.17
CA GLY A 65 -15.84 3.59 11.00
C GLY A 65 -16.45 3.93 9.63
N ASP A 66 -17.77 4.08 9.52
CA ASP A 66 -18.47 4.12 8.22
C ASP A 66 -18.94 5.51 7.79
N LEU A 67 -18.68 6.56 8.57
CA LEU A 67 -19.04 7.92 8.17
C LEU A 67 -18.09 8.40 7.06
N LEU A 68 -18.58 8.45 5.82
CA LEU A 68 -17.85 8.98 4.67
C LEU A 68 -17.64 10.50 4.82
N ILE A 69 -16.38 10.92 4.97
CA ILE A 69 -15.97 12.33 5.07
C ILE A 69 -15.77 12.93 3.67
N LYS A 70 -15.06 12.20 2.79
CA LYS A 70 -14.76 12.69 1.44
C LYS A 70 -14.57 11.55 0.47
N LYS A 71 -15.04 11.74 -0.77
CA LYS A 71 -14.77 10.88 -1.90
C LYS A 71 -14.23 11.70 -3.05
N ILE A 72 -13.08 11.31 -3.58
CA ILE A 72 -12.48 11.92 -4.77
C ILE A 72 -12.23 10.86 -5.84
N ARG A 73 -12.28 11.27 -7.10
CA ARG A 73 -12.09 10.42 -8.28
C ARG A 73 -11.12 11.10 -9.25
N LEU A 74 -10.30 10.30 -9.93
CA LEU A 74 -9.42 10.75 -11.00
C LEU A 74 -9.34 9.66 -12.08
N GLN A 75 -9.18 10.06 -13.33
CA GLN A 75 -8.84 9.16 -14.41
C GLN A 75 -7.64 9.73 -15.16
N VAL A 76 -6.58 8.94 -15.26
CA VAL A 76 -5.36 9.30 -15.98
C VAL A 76 -5.05 8.27 -17.06
N LYS A 77 -4.15 8.64 -17.97
CA LYS A 77 -3.59 7.75 -18.98
C LYS A 77 -2.60 6.77 -18.37
N THR A 78 -2.25 5.74 -19.13
CA THR A 78 -1.24 4.74 -18.74
C THR A 78 0.16 5.27 -18.98
N GLU A 79 0.57 6.27 -18.21
CA GLU A 79 1.86 6.93 -18.36
C GLU A 79 2.48 7.20 -16.98
N LEU A 80 3.78 6.89 -16.81
CA LEU A 80 4.47 7.15 -15.54
C LEU A 80 4.57 8.65 -15.21
N SER A 81 4.59 9.51 -16.23
CA SER A 81 4.56 10.97 -16.07
C SER A 81 3.31 11.47 -15.36
N ALA A 82 2.17 10.75 -15.50
CA ALA A 82 0.93 11.08 -14.83
C ALA A 82 0.98 10.86 -13.30
N LEU A 83 2.03 10.23 -12.76
CA LEU A 83 2.22 10.09 -11.31
C LEU A 83 2.21 11.45 -10.60
N ASN A 84 2.79 12.49 -11.21
CA ASN A 84 2.78 13.84 -10.64
C ASN A 84 1.35 14.39 -10.48
N GLU A 85 0.51 14.16 -11.50
CA GLU A 85 -0.91 14.53 -11.46
C GLU A 85 -1.66 13.75 -10.36
N VAL A 86 -1.40 12.44 -10.25
CA VAL A 86 -1.99 11.59 -9.21
C VAL A 86 -1.63 12.06 -7.80
N LEU A 87 -0.36 12.40 -7.56
CA LEU A 87 0.10 12.88 -6.25
C LEU A 87 -0.44 14.28 -5.93
N GLN A 88 -0.48 15.19 -6.92
CA GLN A 88 -1.08 16.51 -6.75
C GLN A 88 -2.60 16.41 -6.47
N TRP A 89 -3.28 15.45 -7.10
CA TRP A 89 -4.68 15.16 -6.82
C TRP A 89 -4.90 14.65 -5.39
N TYR A 90 -3.99 13.82 -4.87
CA TYR A 90 -4.02 13.32 -3.50
C TYR A 90 -3.88 14.43 -2.44
N ASP A 91 -3.11 15.49 -2.72
CA ASP A 91 -2.89 16.61 -1.80
C ASP A 91 -4.19 17.33 -1.39
N GLN A 92 -5.27 17.19 -2.15
CA GLN A 92 -6.61 17.69 -1.80
C GLN A 92 -7.20 17.07 -0.52
N LEU A 93 -6.60 15.99 -0.02
CA LEU A 93 -6.95 15.33 1.23
C LEU A 93 -6.17 15.88 2.44
N GLY A 94 -5.13 16.71 2.22
CA GLY A 94 -4.22 17.15 3.28
C GLY A 94 -4.84 18.00 4.40
N LYS A 95 -6.08 18.50 4.23
CA LYS A 95 -6.83 19.24 5.26
C LYS A 95 -7.81 18.35 6.06
N LEU A 96 -7.96 17.09 5.69
CA LEU A 96 -8.85 16.16 6.39
C LEU A 96 -8.20 15.68 7.69
N PRO A 97 -8.98 15.19 8.67
CA PRO A 97 -8.47 14.70 9.96
C PRO A 97 -7.79 13.32 9.84
N ILE A 98 -6.91 13.16 8.85
CA ILE A 98 -6.11 11.96 8.62
C ILE A 98 -4.77 12.14 9.35
N PRO A 99 -4.34 11.18 10.19
CA PRO A 99 -3.02 11.24 10.78
C PRO A 99 -1.92 11.36 9.73
N LYS A 100 -0.96 12.24 9.97
CA LYS A 100 0.10 12.55 9.00
C LYS A 100 0.87 11.30 8.54
N LEU A 101 1.18 10.40 9.47
CA LEU A 101 1.80 9.11 9.18
C LEU A 101 0.95 8.24 8.25
N VAL A 102 -0.35 8.20 8.49
CA VAL A 102 -1.30 7.46 7.64
C VAL A 102 -1.40 8.10 6.27
N TRP A 103 -1.47 9.43 6.21
CA TRP A 103 -1.49 10.20 4.97
C TRP A 103 -0.28 9.89 4.09
N TRP A 104 0.94 9.85 4.65
CA TRP A 104 2.16 9.50 3.91
C TRP A 104 2.20 8.04 3.48
N LYS A 105 1.85 7.09 4.37
CA LYS A 105 1.79 5.66 4.01
C LYS A 105 0.83 5.42 2.85
N CYS A 106 -0.32 6.09 2.87
CA CYS A 106 -1.32 6.02 1.81
C CYS A 106 -0.84 6.71 0.51
N GLN A 107 -0.12 7.84 0.60
CA GLN A 107 0.50 8.47 -0.57
C GLN A 107 1.52 7.55 -1.25
N LEU A 108 2.36 6.88 -0.45
CA LEU A 108 3.33 5.91 -0.95
C LEU A 108 2.64 4.69 -1.57
N ALA A 109 1.60 4.16 -0.91
CA ALA A 109 0.82 3.04 -1.43
C ALA A 109 0.09 3.39 -2.74
N LEU A 110 -0.42 4.62 -2.86
CA LEU A 110 -1.02 5.15 -4.10
C LEU A 110 0.02 5.21 -5.23
N ALA A 111 1.21 5.76 -4.95
CA ALA A 111 2.29 5.87 -5.92
C ALA A 111 2.70 4.49 -6.44
N GLU A 112 2.98 3.55 -5.53
CA GLU A 112 3.38 2.19 -5.87
C GLU A 112 2.26 1.42 -6.60
N GLY A 113 1.01 1.58 -6.16
CA GLY A 113 -0.15 0.96 -6.81
C GLY A 113 -0.34 1.45 -8.24
N PHE A 114 -0.19 2.76 -8.45
CA PHE A 114 -0.27 3.37 -9.78
C PHE A 114 0.88 2.93 -10.69
N THR A 115 2.13 2.97 -10.21
CA THR A 115 3.28 2.54 -11.01
C THR A 115 3.18 1.06 -11.38
N ASN A 116 2.65 0.21 -10.49
CA ASN A 116 2.40 -1.20 -10.80
C ASN A 116 1.33 -1.39 -11.88
N ALA A 117 0.24 -0.60 -11.84
CA ALA A 117 -0.75 -0.63 -12.90
C ALA A 117 -0.12 -0.27 -14.27
N VAL A 118 0.69 0.79 -14.33
CA VAL A 118 1.35 1.22 -15.57
C VAL A 118 2.40 0.22 -16.06
N ARG A 119 3.32 -0.21 -15.17
CA ARG A 119 4.48 -1.03 -15.55
C ARG A 119 4.15 -2.50 -15.78
N HIS A 120 3.20 -3.02 -15.02
CA HIS A 120 2.90 -4.45 -15.02
C HIS A 120 1.54 -4.73 -15.66
N ALA A 121 0.46 -4.17 -15.12
CA ALA A 121 -0.89 -4.50 -15.58
C ALA A 121 -1.14 -4.06 -17.04
N HIS A 122 -0.69 -2.86 -17.40
CA HIS A 122 -0.86 -2.29 -18.74
C HIS A 122 0.38 -2.40 -19.64
N ARG A 123 1.31 -3.32 -19.31
CA ARG A 123 2.52 -3.51 -20.11
C ARG A 123 2.15 -3.84 -21.57
N GLY A 124 2.56 -2.97 -22.50
CA GLY A 124 2.29 -3.14 -23.93
C GLY A 124 0.88 -2.73 -24.38
N MET A 125 0.09 -2.08 -23.52
CA MET A 125 -1.19 -1.49 -23.90
C MET A 125 -1.03 -0.07 -24.47
N PRO A 126 -2.02 0.46 -25.22
CA PRO A 126 -2.01 1.85 -25.68
C PRO A 126 -1.92 2.85 -24.52
N LEU A 127 -1.24 3.98 -24.70
CA LEU A 127 -1.11 5.00 -23.66
C LEU A 127 -2.46 5.62 -23.27
N GLU A 128 -3.41 5.63 -24.20
CA GLU A 128 -4.80 6.05 -24.00
C GLU A 128 -5.58 5.13 -23.06
N THR A 129 -5.05 3.95 -22.73
CA THR A 129 -5.69 3.01 -21.80
C THR A 129 -5.90 3.73 -20.46
N PRO A 130 -7.14 3.80 -19.95
CA PRO A 130 -7.43 4.59 -18.76
C PRO A 130 -7.10 3.81 -17.49
N ILE A 131 -6.42 4.46 -16.55
CA ILE A 131 -6.35 4.04 -15.14
C ILE A 131 -7.31 4.91 -14.36
N LYS A 132 -8.27 4.28 -13.68
CA LYS A 132 -9.21 5.00 -12.80
C LYS A 132 -8.73 4.90 -11.36
N LEU A 133 -8.89 5.98 -10.62
CA LEU A 133 -8.45 6.12 -9.24
C LEU A 133 -9.63 6.67 -8.43
N GLU A 134 -9.87 6.09 -7.27
CA GLU A 134 -10.82 6.63 -6.29
C GLU A 134 -10.19 6.57 -4.90
N ILE A 135 -10.43 7.62 -4.11
CA ILE A 135 -10.05 7.63 -2.69
C ILE A 135 -11.25 8.02 -1.85
N TRP A 136 -11.55 7.17 -0.88
CA TRP A 136 -12.66 7.34 0.04
C TRP A 136 -12.07 7.50 1.43
N VAL A 137 -12.38 8.63 2.07
CA VAL A 137 -11.95 8.95 3.43
C VAL A 137 -13.16 8.86 4.31
N PHE A 138 -13.12 7.96 5.27
CA PHE A 138 -14.10 7.78 6.32
C PHE A 138 -13.53 8.26 7.66
N LYS A 139 -14.40 8.36 8.65
CA LYS A 139 -14.00 8.45 10.07
C LYS A 139 -13.18 7.21 10.45
N GLY A 140 -11.87 7.39 10.59
CA GLY A 140 -10.94 6.34 11.00
C GLY A 140 -10.56 5.30 9.93
N ARG A 141 -10.90 5.53 8.65
CA ARG A 141 -10.47 4.66 7.54
C ARG A 141 -10.20 5.46 6.27
N LEU A 142 -9.19 5.07 5.51
CA LEU A 142 -8.92 5.56 4.16
C LEU A 142 -8.84 4.37 3.21
N GLU A 143 -9.56 4.45 2.11
CA GLU A 143 -9.56 3.43 1.06
C GLU A 143 -9.08 4.05 -0.25
N ILE A 144 -8.08 3.41 -0.88
CA ILE A 144 -7.60 3.72 -2.22
C ILE A 144 -8.07 2.60 -3.13
N ARG A 145 -8.60 2.97 -4.30
CA ARG A 145 -8.96 2.02 -5.34
C ARG A 145 -8.30 2.42 -6.65
N ILE A 146 -7.63 1.48 -7.29
CA ILE A 146 -6.94 1.64 -8.56
C ILE A 146 -7.50 0.60 -9.51
N TRP A 147 -8.13 1.04 -10.60
CA TRP A 147 -8.65 0.14 -11.62
C TRP A 147 -7.76 0.14 -12.85
N ASP A 148 -7.35 -1.07 -13.21
CA ASP A 148 -6.60 -1.38 -14.42
C ASP A 148 -7.37 -2.35 -15.33
N CYS A 149 -6.93 -2.48 -16.57
CA CYS A 149 -7.46 -3.35 -17.61
C CYS A 149 -6.50 -4.50 -17.93
N GLY A 150 -5.54 -4.78 -17.04
CA GLY A 150 -4.53 -5.81 -17.20
C GLY A 150 -5.06 -7.24 -17.11
N GLN A 151 -4.15 -8.20 -17.23
CA GLN A 151 -4.45 -9.58 -16.88
C GLN A 151 -4.61 -9.69 -15.35
N PRO A 152 -5.54 -10.53 -14.86
CA PRO A 152 -5.66 -10.78 -13.43
C PRO A 152 -4.36 -11.41 -12.91
N PHE A 153 -4.08 -11.16 -11.65
CA PHE A 153 -2.90 -11.63 -10.95
C PHE A 153 -3.29 -12.11 -9.56
N ASP A 154 -2.66 -13.20 -9.11
CA ASP A 154 -2.86 -13.71 -7.75
C ASP A 154 -2.04 -12.88 -6.76
N LEU A 155 -2.68 -11.84 -6.23
CA LEU A 155 -2.09 -10.96 -5.23
C LEU A 155 -1.77 -11.71 -3.93
N GLU A 156 -2.64 -12.63 -3.49
CA GLU A 156 -2.47 -13.34 -2.23
C GLU A 156 -1.25 -14.26 -2.27
N ALA A 157 -1.08 -15.01 -3.37
CA ALA A 157 0.09 -15.83 -3.59
C ALA A 157 1.37 -14.98 -3.55
N ARG A 158 1.35 -13.79 -4.16
CA ARG A 158 2.51 -12.90 -4.18
C ARG A 158 2.85 -12.31 -2.81
N VAL A 159 1.84 -11.88 -2.05
CA VAL A 159 2.04 -11.38 -0.69
C VAL A 159 2.62 -12.49 0.20
N ARG A 160 2.15 -13.73 0.05
CA ARG A 160 2.67 -14.89 0.77
C ARG A 160 4.14 -15.17 0.43
N GLU A 161 4.47 -15.21 -0.85
CA GLU A 161 5.84 -15.39 -1.33
C GLU A 161 6.79 -14.31 -0.79
N ILE A 162 6.37 -13.04 -0.78
CA ILE A 162 7.19 -11.95 -0.23
C ILE A 162 7.39 -12.12 1.29
N ARG A 163 6.34 -12.48 2.03
CA ARG A 163 6.44 -12.72 3.48
C ARG A 163 7.39 -13.86 3.82
N GLU A 164 7.33 -14.95 3.06
CA GLU A 164 8.21 -16.11 3.23
C GLU A 164 9.67 -15.73 2.96
N ARG A 165 9.93 -14.99 1.87
CA ARG A 165 11.28 -14.48 1.56
C ARG A 165 11.82 -13.53 2.62
N GLU A 166 11.00 -12.62 3.14
CA GLU A 166 11.43 -11.69 4.20
C GLU A 166 11.76 -12.43 5.51
N GLN A 167 11.01 -13.48 5.87
CA GLN A 167 11.34 -14.36 6.99
C GLN A 167 12.69 -15.04 6.78
N ILE A 168 12.92 -15.63 5.60
CA ILE A 168 14.19 -16.28 5.25
C ILE A 168 15.37 -15.30 5.30
N SER A 169 15.20 -14.10 4.74
CA SER A 169 16.27 -13.07 4.74
C SER A 169 16.66 -12.61 6.15
N CYS A 170 15.73 -12.64 7.10
CA CYS A 170 16.02 -12.32 8.50
C CYS A 170 16.88 -13.43 9.15
N PHE A 171 16.56 -14.71 8.91
CA PHE A 171 17.33 -15.85 9.43
C PHE A 171 18.73 -15.95 8.83
N GLU A 172 18.89 -15.59 7.55
CA GLU A 172 20.21 -15.55 6.90
C GLU A 172 21.10 -14.43 7.45
N SER A 173 20.50 -13.28 7.80
CA SER A 173 21.23 -12.15 8.40
C SER A 173 21.66 -12.39 9.86
N GLU A 174 21.07 -13.37 10.54
CA GLU A 174 21.40 -13.77 11.92
C GLU A 174 22.41 -14.94 12.01
N GLY A 175 22.89 -15.48 10.89
CA GLY A 175 23.94 -16.50 10.87
C GLY A 175 23.52 -17.89 11.41
N LEU A 176 22.22 -18.20 11.44
CA LEU A 176 21.70 -19.42 12.08
C LEU A 176 21.49 -20.63 11.15
N ILE A 177 22.08 -20.64 9.95
CA ILE A 177 22.10 -21.84 9.08
C ILE A 177 23.55 -22.30 8.85
N GLY A 178 24.24 -22.60 9.95
CA GLY A 178 25.55 -23.25 9.94
C GLY A 178 25.53 -24.75 10.28
N GLU A 179 24.47 -25.28 10.89
CA GLU A 179 24.42 -26.67 11.35
C GLU A 179 23.02 -27.27 11.20
N LEU A 180 22.68 -27.75 9.99
CA LEU A 180 21.70 -28.84 9.90
C LEU A 180 21.86 -29.69 8.64
N LEU A 181 23.09 -30.09 8.31
CA LEU A 181 23.33 -31.25 7.45
C LEU A 181 24.62 -31.96 7.88
N VAL A 182 24.54 -32.72 8.98
CA VAL A 182 25.41 -33.88 9.17
C VAL A 182 24.50 -35.09 9.27
N PRO A 183 24.47 -35.98 8.26
CA PRO A 183 23.84 -37.28 8.44
C PRO A 183 24.72 -38.07 9.41
N SER A 184 24.15 -38.37 10.58
CA SER A 184 24.70 -39.32 11.53
C SER A 184 24.71 -40.72 10.91
N THR A 185 25.83 -41.08 10.29
CA THR A 185 26.16 -42.49 10.09
C THR A 185 26.51 -43.08 11.46
N VAL A 186 25.52 -43.69 12.10
CA VAL A 186 25.71 -44.62 13.23
C VAL A 186 25.96 -46.01 12.65
N GLU A 187 26.93 -46.66 13.25
CA GLU A 187 27.54 -47.96 12.97
C GLU A 187 26.54 -49.12 12.79
N ASN A 188 26.89 -50.03 11.88
CA ASN A 188 27.01 -51.48 12.14
C ASN A 188 27.88 -52.14 11.06
#